data_AF-A0A3B8HZ95-F1
#
_entry.id   AF-A0A3B8HZ95-F1
#
_cell.length_a   1.000
_cell.length_b   1.000
_cell.length_c   1.000
_cell.angle_alpha   90.00
_cell.angle_beta   90.00
_cell.angle_gamma   90.00
#
_symmetry.space_group_name_H-M   'P 1'
#
loop_
_entity.id
_entity.type
_entity.pdbx_description
1 polymer ?
#
loop_
_entity_poly.entity_id
_entity_poly.type
_entity_poly.pdbx_seq_one_letter_code
_entity_poly.pdbx_strand_id
1 'polypeptide(L)'
;MTSKENITTEKDINPSRDEKKEAIVSEQVLLDKDGIKITLKGFEPKGLFGPSLKVLVENNTDGTIIVQTRDSAVNRVMVQTMFSCEVAGGKKANDQIIIMNSDLEQAGIEVIKDIELKFHIFDSQTWDTIFDSEAIMITTSADPSYVQEYDDSGFLALDKNGIKIVVKKLNVEDSIWGADVFVYVENNRDEDVTVQVREVSVNGFMVDAIFSCDVLAGKTAYDKITFLESQLEENEITSIDEIELIFHTFNTKTWDTIFDSDVITIKFDS
;
A
#
# COMPACT_ATOMS: atom_id res chain seq x y z
N MET A 1 47.62 62.23 -1.25
CA MET A 1 47.40 60.87 -0.72
C MET A 1 46.04 60.87 -0.07
N THR A 2 45.05 60.32 -0.75
CA THR A 2 43.71 60.14 -0.19
C THR A 2 43.09 58.95 -0.91
N SER A 3 42.82 57.95 -0.09
CA SER A 3 42.29 56.61 -0.34
C SER A 3 40.94 56.65 -1.05
N LYS A 4 40.76 55.79 -2.06
CA LYS A 4 39.44 55.40 -2.55
C LYS A 4 39.09 54.06 -1.91
N GLU A 5 38.08 54.07 -1.06
CA GLU A 5 37.47 52.90 -0.47
C GLU A 5 36.71 52.11 -1.54
N ASN A 6 37.02 50.82 -1.63
CA ASN A 6 36.25 49.85 -2.39
C ASN A 6 35.05 49.43 -1.56
N ILE A 7 33.85 49.63 -2.11
CA ILE A 7 32.59 49.15 -1.58
C ILE A 7 32.53 47.65 -1.88
N THR A 8 32.76 46.82 -0.86
CA THR A 8 32.37 45.41 -0.87
C THR A 8 30.91 45.32 -0.44
N THR A 9 30.05 44.94 -1.38
CA THR A 9 28.68 44.49 -1.11
C THR A 9 28.73 43.15 -0.36
N GLU A 10 28.18 43.13 0.85
CA GLU A 10 27.86 41.92 1.59
C GLU A 10 26.90 41.08 0.76
N LYS A 11 27.29 39.84 0.50
CA LYS A 11 26.47 38.83 -0.15
C LYS A 11 25.70 38.12 0.95
N ASP A 12 24.39 38.34 1.01
CA ASP A 12 23.46 37.58 1.85
C ASP A 12 23.69 36.09 1.64
N ILE A 13 24.20 35.40 2.66
CA ILE A 13 24.23 33.95 2.72
C ILE A 13 22.95 33.54 3.44
N ASN A 14 21.94 33.16 2.68
CA ASN A 14 20.74 32.52 3.19
C ASN A 14 21.02 31.02 3.41
N PRO A 15 21.05 30.49 4.64
CA PRO A 15 21.26 29.07 4.88
C PRO A 15 19.90 28.40 5.04
N SER A 16 19.34 27.85 3.96
CA SER A 16 18.14 27.00 4.05
C SER A 16 17.88 26.27 2.74
N ARG A 17 18.65 25.22 2.50
CA ARG A 17 18.15 24.02 1.82
C ARG A 17 18.49 22.88 2.76
N ASP A 18 17.54 22.49 3.60
CA ASP A 18 17.59 21.18 4.23
C ASP A 18 17.64 20.18 3.08
N GLU A 19 18.83 19.63 2.82
CA GLU A 19 18.93 18.39 2.08
C GLU A 19 18.15 17.37 2.92
N LYS A 20 16.94 16.99 2.47
CA LYS A 20 16.20 15.86 3.04
C LYS A 20 17.18 14.68 3.06
N LYS A 21 17.71 14.36 4.24
CA LYS A 21 18.58 13.19 4.40
C LYS A 21 17.74 11.98 4.02
N GLU A 22 18.22 11.25 3.03
CA GLU A 22 17.57 10.01 2.64
C GLU A 22 17.56 9.06 3.83
N ALA A 23 16.40 8.45 4.09
CA ALA A 23 16.24 7.50 5.16
C ALA A 23 17.18 6.29 4.92
N ILE A 24 17.74 5.75 5.99
CA ILE A 24 18.53 4.51 5.96
C ILE A 24 17.93 3.48 6.90
N VAL A 25 18.30 2.22 6.72
CA VAL A 25 17.98 1.13 7.65
C VAL A 25 19.26 0.52 8.19
N SER A 26 19.21 0.01 9.41
CA SER A 26 20.30 -0.80 9.97
C SER A 26 20.18 -2.23 9.48
N GLU A 27 21.32 -2.88 9.25
CA GLU A 27 21.35 -4.31 8.99
C GLU A 27 20.77 -5.08 10.17
N GLN A 28 19.85 -5.99 9.90
CA GLN A 28 19.17 -6.79 10.92
C GLN A 28 18.63 -8.09 10.32
N VAL A 29 18.53 -9.12 11.15
CA VAL A 29 17.88 -10.38 10.78
C VAL A 29 16.37 -10.18 10.88
N LEU A 30 15.66 -10.34 9.76
CA LEU A 30 14.21 -10.21 9.70
C LEU A 30 13.50 -11.53 10.00
N LEU A 31 14.12 -12.65 9.61
CA LEU A 31 13.63 -14.00 9.81
C LEU A 31 14.82 -14.95 10.02
N ASP A 32 14.72 -15.86 10.98
CA ASP A 32 15.64 -16.98 11.18
C ASP A 32 14.84 -18.15 11.76
N LYS A 33 14.30 -18.99 10.87
CA LYS A 33 13.34 -20.04 11.23
C LYS A 33 13.47 -21.23 10.29
N ASP A 34 13.47 -22.45 10.85
CA ASP A 34 13.43 -23.71 10.11
C ASP A 34 14.49 -23.83 9.00
N GLY A 35 15.70 -23.32 9.27
CA GLY A 35 16.82 -23.34 8.33
C GLY A 35 16.80 -22.24 7.27
N ILE A 36 15.78 -21.38 7.27
CA ILE A 36 15.65 -20.25 6.35
C ILE A 36 15.95 -18.96 7.11
N LYS A 37 16.84 -18.15 6.56
CA LYS A 37 17.25 -16.87 7.14
C LYS A 37 17.13 -15.75 6.13
N ILE A 38 16.53 -14.64 6.54
CA ILE A 38 16.41 -13.42 5.72
C ILE A 38 17.01 -12.27 6.52
N THR A 39 18.03 -11.63 5.96
CA THR A 39 18.73 -10.51 6.58
C THR A 39 18.51 -9.25 5.74
N LEU A 40 18.03 -8.18 6.37
CA LEU A 40 18.00 -6.85 5.78
C LEU A 40 19.41 -6.30 5.68
N LYS A 41 19.85 -5.93 4.48
CA LYS A 41 21.20 -5.44 4.19
C LYS A 41 21.25 -3.95 3.90
N GLY A 42 20.13 -3.34 3.55
CA GLY A 42 20.07 -1.90 3.30
C GLY A 42 18.73 -1.47 2.72
N PHE A 43 18.62 -0.18 2.46
CA PHE A 43 17.46 0.47 1.88
C PHE A 43 17.92 1.34 0.71
N GLU A 44 17.24 1.22 -0.41
CA GLU A 44 17.43 2.01 -1.60
C GLU A 44 16.21 2.93 -1.76
N PRO A 45 16.33 4.22 -1.44
CA PRO A 45 15.18 5.13 -1.46
C PRO A 45 14.72 5.47 -2.89
N LYS A 46 15.49 5.08 -3.92
CA LYS A 46 15.21 5.40 -5.33
C LYS A 46 15.30 4.16 -6.20
N GLY A 47 14.18 3.76 -6.78
CA GLY A 47 14.12 2.70 -7.78
C GLY A 47 13.09 3.02 -8.85
N LEU A 48 13.16 2.32 -9.98
CA LEU A 48 12.27 2.54 -11.13
C LEU A 48 10.79 2.37 -10.76
N PHE A 49 10.48 1.35 -9.95
CA PHE A 49 9.12 1.04 -9.51
C PHE A 49 8.83 1.50 -8.08
N GLY A 50 9.85 2.06 -7.40
CA GLY A 50 9.78 2.57 -6.05
C GLY A 50 10.98 2.18 -5.18
N PRO A 51 11.00 2.63 -3.92
CA PRO A 51 12.08 2.33 -3.00
C PRO A 51 12.13 0.84 -2.66
N SER A 52 13.31 0.33 -2.29
CA SER A 52 13.48 -1.10 -2.03
C SER A 52 14.31 -1.42 -0.80
N LEU A 53 13.94 -2.52 -0.14
CA LEU A 53 14.73 -3.14 0.93
C LEU A 53 15.64 -4.20 0.31
N LYS A 54 16.95 -4.04 0.44
CA LYS A 54 17.94 -5.02 -0.01
C LYS A 54 18.03 -6.14 1.01
N VAL A 55 17.81 -7.38 0.60
CA VAL A 55 17.80 -8.55 1.50
C VAL A 55 18.76 -9.64 1.02
N LEU A 56 19.31 -10.37 1.98
CA LEU A 56 20.01 -11.64 1.76
C LEU A 56 19.10 -12.77 2.26
N VAL A 57 18.69 -13.64 1.34
CA VAL A 57 17.92 -14.85 1.63
C VAL A 57 18.88 -16.04 1.63
N GLU A 58 18.89 -16.81 2.72
CA GLU A 58 19.73 -17.99 2.92
C GLU A 58 18.81 -19.20 3.16
N ASN A 59 18.87 -20.18 2.27
CA ASN A 59 18.15 -21.43 2.40
C ASN A 59 19.13 -22.53 2.82
N ASN A 60 19.12 -22.89 4.11
CA ASN A 60 19.96 -23.96 4.64
C ASN A 60 19.23 -25.31 4.71
N THR A 61 18.09 -25.43 4.03
CA THR A 61 17.37 -26.70 3.83
C THR A 61 17.84 -27.38 2.54
N ASP A 62 17.34 -28.58 2.25
CA ASP A 62 17.70 -29.34 1.04
C ASP A 62 16.83 -28.97 -0.19
N GLY A 63 15.60 -28.50 0.03
CA GLY A 63 14.63 -28.17 -1.03
C GLY A 63 14.80 -26.77 -1.59
N THR A 64 14.27 -26.50 -2.78
CA THR A 64 14.20 -25.15 -3.34
C THR A 64 12.96 -24.43 -2.81
N ILE A 65 13.14 -23.23 -2.29
CA ILE A 65 12.04 -22.40 -1.76
C ILE A 65 11.83 -21.16 -2.62
N ILE A 66 10.63 -20.62 -2.58
CA ILE A 66 10.33 -19.25 -3.00
C ILE A 66 9.88 -18.46 -1.77
N VAL A 67 10.42 -17.25 -1.63
CA VAL A 67 10.04 -16.29 -0.60
C VAL A 67 9.34 -15.10 -1.24
N GLN A 68 8.14 -14.80 -0.77
CA GLN A 68 7.35 -13.63 -1.15
C GLN A 68 6.99 -12.80 0.08
N THR A 69 6.59 -11.56 -0.14
CA THR A 69 6.02 -10.69 0.91
C THR A 69 4.50 -10.69 0.85
N ARG A 70 3.86 -10.59 2.01
CA ARG A 70 2.41 -10.37 2.18
C ARG A 70 2.17 -9.32 3.25
N ASP A 71 0.95 -8.80 3.33
CA ASP A 71 0.49 -7.95 4.44
C ASP A 71 1.38 -6.71 4.66
N SER A 72 1.84 -6.12 3.56
CA SER A 72 2.80 -5.02 3.57
C SER A 72 2.11 -3.69 3.88
N ALA A 73 2.75 -2.87 4.74
CA ALA A 73 2.30 -1.52 5.05
C ALA A 73 3.49 -0.58 5.28
N VAL A 74 3.31 0.69 4.90
CA VAL A 74 4.24 1.79 5.18
C VAL A 74 3.52 2.86 5.98
N ASN A 75 4.08 3.23 7.14
CA ASN A 75 3.47 4.16 8.08
C ASN A 75 1.99 3.83 8.36
N ARG A 76 1.66 2.54 8.51
CA ARG A 76 0.31 1.98 8.71
C ARG A 76 -0.63 2.06 7.49
N VAL A 77 -0.16 2.55 6.34
CA VAL A 77 -0.90 2.47 5.08
C VAL A 77 -0.55 1.17 4.36
N MET A 78 -1.54 0.37 4.00
CA MET A 78 -1.39 -0.83 3.19
C MET A 78 -0.78 -0.47 1.83
N VAL A 79 0.23 -1.22 1.43
CA VAL A 79 0.92 -1.04 0.14
C VAL A 79 1.22 -2.38 -0.48
N GLN A 80 1.31 -2.43 -1.80
CA GLN A 80 1.82 -3.56 -2.53
C GLN A 80 3.35 -3.55 -2.54
N THR A 81 3.90 -4.76 -2.51
CA THR A 81 5.34 -4.99 -2.65
C THR A 81 5.62 -6.00 -3.75
N MET A 82 6.67 -5.76 -4.53
CA MET A 82 7.16 -6.70 -5.53
C MET A 82 8.39 -7.42 -4.99
N PHE A 83 8.22 -8.70 -4.68
CA PHE A 83 9.28 -9.59 -4.22
C PHE A 83 8.92 -11.05 -4.46
N SER A 84 9.81 -11.80 -5.11
CA SER A 84 9.66 -13.26 -5.29
C SER A 84 11.04 -13.88 -5.50
N CYS A 85 11.68 -14.28 -4.41
CA CYS A 85 13.06 -14.75 -4.42
C CYS A 85 13.11 -16.28 -4.36
N GLU A 86 13.56 -16.93 -5.43
CA GLU A 86 13.79 -18.38 -5.47
C GLU A 86 15.22 -18.72 -5.02
N VAL A 87 15.35 -19.64 -4.07
CA VAL A 87 16.65 -20.05 -3.51
C VAL A 87 16.72 -21.57 -3.38
N ALA A 88 17.62 -22.19 -4.14
CA ALA A 88 17.89 -23.62 -4.06
C ALA A 88 18.46 -24.04 -2.69
N GLY A 89 18.28 -25.31 -2.33
CA GLY A 89 18.77 -25.87 -1.08
C GLY A 89 20.28 -25.67 -0.87
N GLY A 90 20.65 -25.24 0.33
CA GLY A 90 22.01 -24.89 0.72
C GLY A 90 22.60 -23.66 0.03
N LYS A 91 21.79 -22.82 -0.63
CA LYS A 91 22.24 -21.62 -1.37
C LYS A 91 21.76 -20.32 -0.72
N LYS A 92 22.24 -19.21 -1.28
CA LYS A 92 21.92 -17.85 -0.85
C LYS A 92 21.66 -16.97 -2.08
N ALA A 93 20.77 -15.99 -1.94
CA ALA A 93 20.49 -14.99 -2.96
C ALA A 93 20.43 -13.59 -2.33
N ASN A 94 20.99 -12.59 -3.01
CA ASN A 94 20.70 -11.20 -2.72
C ASN A 94 19.58 -10.76 -3.66
N ASP A 95 18.57 -10.10 -3.11
CA ASP A 95 17.42 -9.62 -3.86
C ASP A 95 16.84 -8.37 -3.18
N GLN A 96 15.76 -7.82 -3.72
CA GLN A 96 15.16 -6.59 -3.22
C GLN A 96 13.64 -6.68 -3.13
N ILE A 97 13.09 -6.28 -1.99
CA ILE A 97 11.65 -6.08 -1.81
C ILE A 97 11.36 -4.65 -2.25
N ILE A 98 10.67 -4.47 -3.38
CA ILE A 98 10.31 -3.15 -3.88
C ILE A 98 8.95 -2.76 -3.32
N ILE A 99 8.85 -1.57 -2.73
CA ILE A 99 7.58 -0.95 -2.32
C ILE A 99 7.10 -0.12 -3.52
N MET A 100 5.85 -0.31 -3.93
CA MET A 100 5.35 0.30 -5.15
C MET A 100 5.14 1.81 -5.01
N ASN A 101 5.77 2.60 -5.89
CA ASN A 101 5.63 4.06 -5.91
C ASN A 101 4.19 4.51 -6.14
N SER A 102 3.43 3.77 -6.95
CA SER A 102 2.01 4.08 -7.19
C SER A 102 1.23 4.24 -5.89
N ASP A 103 1.48 3.35 -4.93
CA ASP A 103 0.73 3.29 -3.68
C ASP A 103 1.23 4.37 -2.72
N LEU A 104 2.54 4.62 -2.70
CA LEU A 104 3.14 5.71 -1.93
C LEU A 104 2.63 7.07 -2.41
N GLU A 105 2.59 7.30 -3.71
CA GLU A 105 2.09 8.53 -4.33
C GLU A 105 0.59 8.71 -4.06
N GLN A 106 -0.21 7.66 -4.24
CA GLN A 106 -1.65 7.69 -3.96
C GLN A 106 -1.94 8.00 -2.48
N ALA A 107 -1.12 7.50 -1.57
CA ALA A 107 -1.25 7.72 -0.13
C ALA A 107 -0.59 9.01 0.38
N GLY A 108 0.11 9.76 -0.49
CA GLY A 108 0.86 10.96 -0.08
C GLY A 108 2.03 10.67 0.87
N ILE A 109 2.65 9.50 0.76
CA ILE A 109 3.78 9.09 1.61
C ILE A 109 5.09 9.63 1.03
N GLU A 110 5.61 10.68 1.65
CA GLU A 110 6.93 11.23 1.29
C GLU A 110 8.08 10.76 2.20
N VAL A 111 7.76 10.29 3.41
CA VAL A 111 8.73 9.88 4.42
C VAL A 111 8.40 8.45 4.83
N ILE A 112 9.29 7.51 4.52
CA ILE A 112 9.13 6.11 4.91
C ILE A 112 9.78 5.93 6.27
N LYS A 113 8.97 5.89 7.33
CA LYS A 113 9.44 5.74 8.71
C LYS A 113 9.37 4.28 9.16
N ASP A 114 8.20 3.68 9.06
CA ASP A 114 7.95 2.32 9.51
C ASP A 114 7.44 1.48 8.34
N ILE A 115 8.01 0.30 8.17
CA ILE A 115 7.59 -0.70 7.19
C ILE A 115 7.20 -1.96 7.96
N GLU A 116 6.01 -2.47 7.70
CA GLU A 116 5.50 -3.73 8.24
C GLU A 116 5.27 -4.69 7.08
N LEU A 117 5.63 -5.96 7.23
CA LEU A 117 5.35 -7.01 6.25
C LEU A 117 5.41 -8.40 6.87
N LYS A 118 4.92 -9.40 6.14
CA LYS A 118 5.16 -10.83 6.42
C LYS A 118 5.89 -11.48 5.27
N PHE A 119 6.64 -12.53 5.56
CA PHE A 119 7.15 -13.44 4.54
C PHE A 119 6.24 -14.65 4.39
N HIS A 120 5.94 -14.98 3.14
CA HIS A 120 5.29 -16.21 2.73
C HIS A 120 6.33 -17.10 2.06
N ILE A 121 6.57 -18.27 2.63
CA ILE A 121 7.56 -19.22 2.13
C ILE A 121 6.84 -20.48 1.65
N PHE A 122 7.13 -20.90 0.44
CA PHE A 122 6.57 -22.11 -0.16
C PHE A 122 7.60 -22.88 -0.98
N ASP A 123 7.33 -24.16 -1.20
CA ASP A 123 8.17 -25.04 -2.02
C ASP A 123 8.00 -24.69 -3.51
N SER A 124 9.09 -24.56 -4.25
CA SER A 124 9.03 -24.12 -5.65
C SER A 124 8.50 -25.18 -6.62
N GLN A 125 8.47 -26.45 -6.22
CA GLN A 125 8.00 -27.55 -7.05
C GLN A 125 6.54 -27.88 -6.76
N THR A 126 6.18 -28.00 -5.48
CA THR A 126 4.82 -28.41 -5.09
C THR A 126 3.87 -27.24 -4.92
N TRP A 127 4.40 -26.02 -4.73
CA TRP A 127 3.64 -24.82 -4.38
C TRP A 127 2.98 -24.89 -3.00
N ASP A 128 3.32 -25.91 -2.20
CA ASP A 128 2.82 -26.03 -0.84
C ASP A 128 3.46 -24.97 0.04
N THR A 129 2.64 -24.30 0.84
CA THR A 129 3.11 -23.38 1.87
C THR A 129 3.95 -24.14 2.89
N ILE A 130 5.18 -23.67 3.11
CA ILE A 130 6.05 -24.18 4.17
C ILE A 130 5.67 -23.48 5.48
N PHE A 131 5.69 -22.14 5.48
CA PHE A 131 5.10 -21.33 6.55
C PHE A 131 4.92 -19.87 6.12
N ASP A 132 4.06 -19.16 6.85
CA ASP A 132 4.02 -17.70 6.91
C ASP A 132 4.74 -17.21 8.17
N SER A 133 5.44 -16.07 8.07
CA SER A 133 6.03 -15.42 9.23
C SER A 133 4.99 -14.64 10.04
N GLU A 134 5.32 -14.36 11.30
CA GLU A 134 4.69 -13.26 12.02
C GLU A 134 5.00 -11.92 11.33
N ALA A 135 4.26 -10.87 11.70
CA ALA A 135 4.52 -9.52 11.22
C ALA A 135 5.92 -9.04 11.65
N ILE A 136 6.66 -8.47 10.69
CA ILE A 136 8.01 -7.96 10.87
C ILE A 136 7.96 -6.45 10.74
N MET A 137 8.53 -5.76 11.73
CA MET A 137 8.63 -4.30 11.75
C MET A 137 10.05 -3.86 11.40
N ILE A 138 10.17 -2.95 10.44
CA ILE A 138 11.41 -2.32 10.02
C ILE A 138 11.25 -0.82 10.17
N THR A 139 11.99 -0.22 11.10
CA THR A 139 12.03 1.24 11.29
C THR A 139 13.28 1.82 10.61
N THR A 140 13.08 2.88 9.83
CA THR A 140 14.16 3.61 9.16
C THR A 140 14.76 4.68 10.08
N SER A 141 15.75 5.42 9.59
CA SER A 141 16.33 6.57 10.27
C SER A 141 15.51 7.85 10.15
N ALA A 142 14.27 7.78 9.65
CA ALA A 142 13.36 8.94 9.65
C ALA A 142 13.13 9.45 11.08
N ASP A 143 12.68 10.70 11.20
CA ASP A 143 12.40 11.31 12.51
C ASP A 143 11.40 10.42 13.30
N PRO A 144 11.76 9.93 14.51
CA PRO A 144 10.87 9.13 15.32
C PRO A 144 9.55 9.82 15.70
N SER A 145 9.52 11.16 15.68
CA SER A 145 8.32 11.96 15.93
C SER A 145 7.44 12.15 14.70
N TYR A 146 7.90 11.74 13.51
CA TYR A 146 7.10 11.81 12.29
C TYR A 146 5.82 10.97 12.43
N VAL A 147 4.70 11.56 12.02
CA VAL A 147 3.39 10.94 11.94
C VAL A 147 2.90 11.14 10.52
N GLN A 148 2.46 10.06 9.88
CA GLN A 148 1.83 10.13 8.57
C GLN A 148 0.48 10.84 8.70
N GLU A 149 0.31 11.92 7.95
CA GLU A 149 -1.02 12.50 7.72
C GLU A 149 -1.71 11.70 6.63
N TYR A 150 -2.98 11.36 6.85
CA TYR A 150 -3.79 10.68 5.86
C TYR A 150 -4.74 11.67 5.23
N ASP A 151 -4.85 11.66 3.90
CA ASP A 151 -5.90 12.39 3.21
C ASP A 151 -7.20 11.59 3.27
N ASP A 152 -7.98 11.85 4.32
CA ASP A 152 -9.31 11.30 4.54
C ASP A 152 -10.42 12.27 4.07
N SER A 153 -10.08 13.25 3.22
CA SER A 153 -11.05 14.16 2.62
C SER A 153 -11.80 13.53 1.46
N GLY A 154 -13.04 13.98 1.24
CA GLY A 154 -13.95 13.49 0.21
C GLY A 154 -15.38 13.32 0.72
N PHE A 155 -16.14 12.47 0.03
CA PHE A 155 -17.48 12.08 0.47
C PHE A 155 -17.39 10.95 1.50
N LEU A 156 -17.82 11.22 2.74
CA LEU A 156 -17.90 10.20 3.78
C LEU A 156 -19.02 9.20 3.45
N ALA A 157 -18.64 8.06 2.88
CA ALA A 157 -19.56 7.04 2.43
C ALA A 157 -19.98 6.11 3.57
N LEU A 158 -19.09 5.86 4.54
CA LEU A 158 -19.34 4.98 5.67
C LEU A 158 -18.50 5.39 6.88
N ASP A 159 -19.11 5.39 8.07
CA ASP A 159 -18.42 5.39 9.35
C ASP A 159 -19.23 4.53 10.32
N LYS A 160 -18.89 3.23 10.39
CA LYS A 160 -19.69 2.23 11.11
C LYS A 160 -18.80 1.09 11.61
N ASN A 161 -19.04 0.65 12.84
CA ASN A 161 -18.41 -0.53 13.45
C ASN A 161 -16.86 -0.53 13.41
N GLY A 162 -16.25 0.66 13.48
CA GLY A 162 -14.80 0.84 13.43
C GLY A 162 -14.23 0.83 12.01
N ILE A 163 -15.06 0.83 10.97
CA ILE A 163 -14.66 0.98 9.57
C ILE A 163 -15.11 2.34 9.06
N LYS A 164 -14.18 3.10 8.50
CA LYS A 164 -14.46 4.37 7.82
C LYS A 164 -14.08 4.26 6.35
N ILE A 165 -14.97 4.71 5.46
CA ILE A 165 -14.75 4.72 4.02
C ILE A 165 -15.07 6.11 3.49
N VAL A 166 -14.12 6.70 2.78
CA VAL A 166 -14.25 8.00 2.12
C VAL A 166 -14.04 7.82 0.64
N VAL A 167 -15.02 8.25 -0.16
CA VAL A 167 -14.92 8.30 -1.62
C VAL A 167 -14.20 9.59 -2.00
N LYS A 168 -13.10 9.45 -2.74
CA LYS A 168 -12.19 10.56 -3.06
C LYS A 168 -12.50 11.19 -4.41
N LYS A 169 -12.47 10.39 -5.47
CA LYS A 169 -12.69 10.86 -6.85
C LYS A 169 -13.14 9.72 -7.76
N LEU A 170 -13.86 10.09 -8.81
CA LEU A 170 -14.09 9.27 -9.98
C LEU A 170 -13.02 9.56 -11.04
N ASN A 171 -12.48 8.53 -11.66
CA ASN A 171 -11.60 8.62 -12.81
C ASN A 171 -12.14 7.75 -13.95
N VAL A 172 -12.49 8.38 -15.08
CA VAL A 172 -13.01 7.70 -16.28
C VAL A 172 -12.01 7.69 -17.44
N GLU A 173 -10.90 8.42 -17.35
CA GLU A 173 -9.98 8.63 -18.48
C GLU A 173 -8.72 7.76 -18.38
N ASP A 174 -8.17 7.58 -17.17
CA ASP A 174 -6.85 6.92 -16.99
C ASP A 174 -6.93 5.47 -16.44
N SER A 175 -8.12 4.87 -16.37
CA SER A 175 -8.24 3.47 -15.94
C SER A 175 -8.06 2.51 -17.12
N ILE A 176 -7.19 1.51 -16.92
CA ILE A 176 -6.89 0.48 -17.93
C ILE A 176 -8.12 -0.37 -18.27
N TRP A 177 -9.07 -0.48 -17.33
CA TRP A 177 -10.18 -1.44 -17.41
C TRP A 177 -11.55 -0.79 -17.56
N GLY A 178 -11.66 0.53 -17.43
CA GLY A 178 -12.94 1.25 -17.50
C GLY A 178 -12.95 2.51 -16.66
N ALA A 179 -13.74 2.53 -15.59
CA ALA A 179 -13.81 3.65 -14.65
C ALA A 179 -13.41 3.21 -13.24
N ASP A 180 -12.67 4.06 -12.53
CA ASP A 180 -12.21 3.81 -11.16
C ASP A 180 -12.78 4.85 -10.19
N VAL A 181 -13.41 4.39 -9.11
CA VAL A 181 -13.75 5.23 -7.96
C VAL A 181 -12.71 5.00 -6.87
N PHE A 182 -11.91 6.02 -6.60
CA PHE A 182 -10.86 5.98 -5.58
C PHE A 182 -11.48 6.11 -4.19
N VAL A 183 -11.08 5.22 -3.29
CA VAL A 183 -11.54 5.17 -1.90
C VAL A 183 -10.38 5.15 -0.92
N TYR A 184 -10.61 5.79 0.23
CA TYR A 184 -9.84 5.64 1.44
C TYR A 184 -10.61 4.73 2.39
N VAL A 185 -9.97 3.69 2.92
CA VAL A 185 -10.57 2.74 3.87
C VAL A 185 -9.70 2.71 5.12
N GLU A 186 -10.30 2.93 6.28
CA GLU A 186 -9.62 2.89 7.58
C GLU A 186 -10.25 1.81 8.46
N ASN A 187 -9.41 0.93 8.99
CA ASN A 187 -9.80 -0.12 9.92
C ASN A 187 -9.32 0.22 11.34
N ASN A 188 -10.24 0.76 12.14
CA ASN A 188 -10.02 1.06 13.56
C ASN A 188 -10.34 -0.13 14.50
N ARG A 189 -10.52 -1.32 13.95
CA ARG A 189 -10.71 -2.56 14.71
C ARG A 189 -9.37 -3.20 15.06
N ASP A 190 -9.42 -4.16 15.97
CA ASP A 190 -8.31 -5.03 16.39
C ASP A 190 -8.19 -6.32 15.55
N GLU A 191 -9.03 -6.45 14.51
CA GLU A 191 -9.07 -7.59 13.60
C GLU A 191 -8.81 -7.14 12.16
N ASP A 192 -8.18 -8.00 11.37
CA ASP A 192 -8.00 -7.79 9.92
C ASP A 192 -9.35 -7.91 9.21
N VAL A 193 -9.67 -6.97 8.33
CA VAL A 193 -10.94 -6.95 7.60
C VAL A 193 -10.73 -6.88 6.10
N THR A 194 -11.69 -7.43 5.38
CA THR A 194 -11.83 -7.25 3.94
C THR A 194 -13.15 -6.53 3.68
N VAL A 195 -13.09 -5.48 2.85
CA VAL A 195 -14.26 -4.72 2.42
C VAL A 195 -14.49 -4.98 0.93
N GLN A 196 -15.72 -5.35 0.59
CA GLN A 196 -16.19 -5.55 -0.77
C GLN A 196 -17.43 -4.70 -1.04
N VAL A 197 -17.81 -4.57 -2.31
CA VAL A 197 -19.08 -3.95 -2.72
C VAL A 197 -20.04 -5.01 -3.21
N ARG A 198 -21.34 -4.78 -2.99
CA ARG A 198 -22.46 -5.62 -3.43
C ARG A 198 -23.60 -4.74 -3.93
N GLU A 199 -24.52 -5.36 -4.66
CA GLU A 199 -25.74 -4.72 -5.17
C GLU A 199 -25.43 -3.39 -5.87
N VAL A 200 -24.40 -3.40 -6.71
CA VAL A 200 -23.88 -2.19 -7.32
C VAL A 200 -24.74 -1.79 -8.51
N SER A 201 -25.11 -0.51 -8.56
CA SER A 201 -25.77 0.09 -9.71
C SER A 201 -25.06 1.38 -10.12
N VAL A 202 -25.11 1.68 -11.42
CA VAL A 202 -24.64 2.95 -12.00
C VAL A 202 -25.77 3.55 -12.81
N ASN A 203 -26.18 4.76 -12.48
CA ASN A 203 -27.34 5.46 -13.06
C ASN A 203 -28.62 4.58 -13.10
N GLY A 204 -28.80 3.73 -12.09
CA GLY A 204 -29.93 2.79 -11.98
C GLY A 204 -29.79 1.48 -12.77
N PHE A 205 -28.69 1.26 -13.49
CA PHE A 205 -28.38 -0.03 -14.12
C PHE A 205 -27.53 -0.89 -13.20
N MET A 206 -27.94 -2.14 -12.98
CA MET A 206 -27.13 -3.10 -12.25
C MET A 206 -25.87 -3.44 -13.04
N VAL A 207 -24.71 -3.33 -12.40
CA VAL A 207 -23.41 -3.63 -13.00
C VAL A 207 -22.54 -4.41 -12.02
N ASP A 208 -21.62 -5.21 -12.55
CA ASP A 208 -20.57 -5.81 -11.74
C ASP A 208 -19.41 -4.81 -11.55
N ALA A 209 -18.86 -4.77 -10.33
CA ALA A 209 -17.69 -3.97 -9.98
C ALA A 209 -16.63 -4.83 -9.30
N ILE A 210 -15.36 -4.50 -9.52
CA ILE A 210 -14.21 -5.16 -8.91
C ILE A 210 -13.75 -4.32 -7.73
N PHE A 211 -13.92 -4.85 -6.52
CA PHE A 211 -13.38 -4.28 -5.30
C PHE A 211 -13.27 -5.35 -4.21
N SER A 212 -12.08 -5.51 -3.66
CA SER A 212 -11.83 -6.34 -2.49
C SER A 212 -10.61 -5.79 -1.76
N CYS A 213 -10.86 -4.92 -0.79
CA CYS A 213 -9.84 -4.17 -0.09
C CYS A 213 -9.53 -4.82 1.25
N ASP A 214 -8.32 -5.36 1.40
CA ASP A 214 -7.82 -5.90 2.66
C ASP A 214 -7.17 -4.79 3.49
N VAL A 215 -7.64 -4.61 4.73
CA VAL A 215 -7.12 -3.61 5.65
C VAL A 215 -6.85 -4.26 6.99
N LEU A 216 -5.58 -4.43 7.34
CA LEU A 216 -5.19 -5.05 8.61
C LEU A 216 -5.65 -4.21 9.81
N ALA A 217 -5.70 -4.83 10.98
CA ALA A 217 -6.06 -4.17 12.23
C ALA A 217 -5.27 -2.86 12.45
N GLY A 218 -5.99 -1.77 12.71
CA GLY A 218 -5.44 -0.44 12.93
C GLY A 218 -4.83 0.24 11.70
N LYS A 219 -4.98 -0.31 10.50
CA LYS A 219 -4.36 0.21 9.27
C LYS A 219 -5.36 0.94 8.39
N THR A 220 -4.82 1.55 7.35
CA THR A 220 -5.54 2.28 6.33
C THR A 220 -5.14 1.75 4.96
N ALA A 221 -6.03 1.77 3.98
CA ALA A 221 -5.73 1.49 2.58
C ALA A 221 -6.27 2.60 1.68
N TYR A 222 -5.55 2.87 0.59
CA TYR A 222 -6.08 3.60 -0.55
C TYR A 222 -6.25 2.60 -1.68
N ASP A 223 -7.46 2.50 -2.21
CA ASP A 223 -7.82 1.49 -3.19
C ASP A 223 -8.86 2.04 -4.16
N LYS A 224 -9.33 1.23 -5.09
CA LYS A 224 -10.28 1.65 -6.13
C LYS A 224 -11.34 0.59 -6.40
N ILE A 225 -12.58 1.06 -6.54
CA ILE A 225 -13.68 0.27 -7.07
C ILE A 225 -13.65 0.43 -8.58
N THR A 226 -13.39 -0.65 -9.30
CA THR A 226 -13.28 -0.63 -10.77
C THR A 226 -14.58 -1.11 -11.42
N PHE A 227 -15.12 -0.29 -12.31
CA PHE A 227 -16.24 -0.61 -13.19
C PHE A 227 -15.68 -0.91 -14.57
N LEU A 228 -15.93 -2.12 -15.07
CA LEU A 228 -15.39 -2.53 -16.36
C LEU A 228 -16.07 -1.78 -17.50
N GLU A 229 -15.27 -1.34 -18.48
CA GLU A 229 -15.76 -0.64 -19.68
C GLU A 229 -16.85 -1.44 -20.39
N SER A 230 -16.69 -2.76 -20.50
CA SER A 230 -17.68 -3.65 -21.11
C SER A 230 -19.05 -3.61 -20.40
N GLN A 231 -19.08 -3.46 -19.07
CA GLN A 231 -20.33 -3.34 -18.31
C GLN A 231 -21.00 -1.99 -18.56
N LEU A 232 -20.20 -0.92 -18.68
CA LEU A 232 -20.70 0.42 -18.97
C LEU A 232 -21.27 0.50 -20.39
N GLU A 233 -20.55 -0.04 -21.38
CA GLU A 233 -20.96 -0.08 -22.78
C GLU A 233 -22.22 -0.92 -23.01
N GLU A 234 -22.32 -2.11 -22.39
CA GLU A 234 -23.49 -3.00 -22.52
C GLU A 234 -24.78 -2.33 -22.02
N ASN A 235 -24.66 -1.44 -21.03
CA ASN A 235 -25.78 -0.69 -20.46
C ASN A 235 -25.94 0.72 -21.05
N GLU A 236 -25.21 1.05 -22.12
CA GLU A 236 -25.22 2.37 -22.79
C GLU A 236 -24.90 3.55 -21.83
N ILE A 237 -24.09 3.29 -20.80
CA ILE A 237 -23.68 4.28 -19.80
C ILE A 237 -22.53 5.10 -20.36
N THR A 238 -22.81 6.36 -20.70
CA THR A 238 -21.84 7.29 -21.29
C THR A 238 -21.30 8.33 -20.31
N SER A 239 -21.93 8.48 -19.14
CA SER A 239 -21.46 9.24 -17.98
C SER A 239 -21.83 8.48 -16.71
N ILE A 240 -21.08 8.69 -15.63
CA ILE A 240 -21.36 8.12 -14.31
C ILE A 240 -21.78 9.28 -13.41
N ASP A 241 -23.09 9.44 -13.22
CA ASP A 241 -23.67 10.54 -12.45
C ASP A 241 -24.04 10.08 -11.04
N GLU A 242 -24.50 8.83 -10.91
CA GLU A 242 -24.90 8.21 -9.65
C GLU A 242 -24.39 6.77 -9.56
N ILE A 243 -23.89 6.40 -8.39
CA ILE A 243 -23.54 5.02 -8.03
C ILE A 243 -24.30 4.68 -6.76
N GLU A 244 -24.96 3.53 -6.75
CA GLU A 244 -25.50 2.92 -5.53
C GLU A 244 -24.77 1.61 -5.25
N LEU A 245 -24.42 1.38 -3.99
CA LEU A 245 -23.75 0.15 -3.58
C LEU A 245 -23.97 -0.16 -2.10
N ILE A 246 -23.72 -1.41 -1.72
CA ILE A 246 -23.60 -1.85 -0.33
C ILE A 246 -22.15 -2.25 -0.08
N PHE A 247 -21.51 -1.63 0.92
CA PHE A 247 -20.27 -2.16 1.47
C PHE A 247 -20.56 -3.40 2.33
N HIS A 248 -19.91 -4.50 1.98
CA HIS A 248 -19.88 -5.75 2.72
C HIS A 248 -18.53 -5.89 3.42
N THR A 249 -18.53 -5.94 4.74
CA THR A 249 -17.31 -6.09 5.54
C THR A 249 -17.30 -7.45 6.25
N PHE A 250 -16.20 -8.17 6.14
CA PHE A 250 -15.99 -9.46 6.80
C PHE A 250 -14.57 -9.60 7.34
N ASN A 251 -14.37 -10.53 8.27
CA ASN A 251 -13.06 -10.84 8.82
C ASN A 251 -12.21 -11.57 7.76
N THR A 252 -11.02 -11.05 7.44
CA THR A 252 -10.17 -11.59 6.35
C THR A 252 -9.77 -13.05 6.56
N LYS A 253 -9.66 -13.50 7.82
CA LYS A 253 -9.21 -14.87 8.14
C LYS A 253 -10.36 -15.84 8.26
N THR A 254 -11.42 -15.47 8.98
CA THR A 254 -12.53 -16.39 9.26
C THR A 254 -13.63 -16.35 8.22
N TRP A 255 -13.66 -15.31 7.38
CA TRP A 255 -14.72 -15.04 6.39
C TRP A 255 -16.08 -14.75 7.02
N ASP A 256 -16.13 -14.57 8.34
CA ASP A 256 -17.36 -14.20 9.04
C ASP A 256 -17.74 -12.78 8.67
N THR A 257 -19.01 -12.61 8.27
CA THR A 257 -19.57 -11.29 8.02
C THR A 257 -19.58 -10.47 9.30
N ILE A 258 -18.99 -9.27 9.25
CA ILE A 258 -19.03 -8.31 10.34
C ILE A 258 -20.29 -7.46 10.19
N PHE A 259 -20.51 -6.87 9.02
CA PHE A 259 -21.77 -6.18 8.68
C PHE A 259 -21.91 -5.91 7.19
N ASP A 260 -23.15 -5.68 6.78
CA ASP A 260 -23.51 -4.97 5.55
C ASP A 260 -23.96 -3.54 5.90
N SER A 261 -23.57 -2.58 5.07
CA SER A 261 -24.09 -1.20 5.16
C SER A 261 -25.52 -1.10 4.62
N ASP A 262 -26.19 0.01 4.93
CA ASP A 262 -27.36 0.41 4.13
C ASP A 262 -26.88 0.83 2.74
N VAL A 263 -27.79 0.95 1.76
CA VAL A 263 -27.44 1.42 0.41
C VAL A 263 -26.79 2.80 0.51
N ILE A 264 -25.58 2.91 -0.05
CA ILE A 264 -24.81 4.15 -0.16
C ILE A 264 -25.03 4.70 -1.56
N THR A 265 -25.51 5.94 -1.65
CA THR A 265 -25.62 6.68 -2.91
C THR A 265 -24.48 7.69 -3.01
N ILE A 266 -23.69 7.57 -4.07
CA ILE A 266 -22.60 8.49 -4.42
C ILE A 266 -23.03 9.25 -5.66
N LYS A 267 -22.93 10.58 -5.65
CA LYS A 267 -23.27 11.43 -6.80
C LYS A 267 -22.05 12.19 -7.26
N PHE A 268 -21.84 12.24 -8.57
CA PHE A 268 -20.81 13.03 -9.20
C PHE A 268 -21.47 14.16 -9.98
N ASP A 269 -20.93 15.37 -9.83
CA ASP A 269 -21.38 16.50 -10.63
C ASP A 269 -20.95 16.26 -12.09
N SER A 270 -21.92 16.35 -13.00
CA SER A 270 -21.74 16.24 -14.46
C SER A 270 -21.26 17.54 -15.10
#